data_AF-A0A958FHI1-F1
#
_entry.id   AF-A0A958FHI1-F1
#
_cell.length_a   1.000
_cell.length_b   1.000
_cell.length_c   1.000
_cell.angle_alpha   90.00
_cell.angle_beta   90.00
_cell.angle_gamma   90.00
#
_symmetry.space_group_name_H-M   'P 1'
#
loop_
_entity.id
_entity.type
_entity.pdbx_description
1 polymer ?
#
loop_
_entity_poly.entity_id
_entity_poly.type
_entity_poly.pdbx_seq_one_letter_code
_entity_poly.pdbx_strand_id
1 'polypeptide(L)'
;FLVFEKLISWMIAAAAVGYRRPIISYGGNWAYTLPAFQAVGGFSAIETSLSGDDDLLLQQISRAGLPVQFCLLPDGWTRMPFPGSFRHFLRQRRRHFSAGKRYRRSVQAGYLGFHSANLLLWAGIFLGPAGWVFLGLKLLGDWLLLRRGKAIFHEQFPAYRFPLFNFLFMVYNTLIGPLGHVGRIRW
;
A
#
# COMPACT_ATOMS: atom_id res chain seq x y z
N PHE A 1 -10.06 -7.76 7.09
CA PHE A 1 -9.01 -7.66 6.06
C PHE A 1 -8.79 -6.20 5.64
N LEU A 2 -9.75 -5.57 4.97
CA LEU A 2 -9.60 -4.22 4.38
C LEU A 2 -9.19 -3.11 5.35
N VAL A 3 -9.67 -3.12 6.60
CA VAL A 3 -9.26 -2.14 7.62
C VAL A 3 -7.76 -2.22 7.94
N PHE A 4 -7.23 -3.44 8.09
CA PHE A 4 -5.81 -3.64 8.35
C PHE A 4 -4.97 -3.23 7.15
N GLU A 5 -5.41 -3.57 5.94
CA GLU A 5 -4.72 -3.19 4.71
C GLU A 5 -4.68 -1.66 4.54
N LYS A 6 -5.81 -0.97 4.75
CA LYS A 6 -5.87 0.49 4.80
C LYS A 6 -4.85 1.06 5.78
N LEU A 7 -4.80 0.50 6.99
CA LEU A 7 -3.91 0.98 8.03
C LEU A 7 -2.43 0.84 7.63
N ILE A 8 -2.06 -0.30 7.04
CA ILE A 8 -0.69 -0.50 6.52
C ILE A 8 -0.38 0.51 5.42
N SER A 9 -1.29 0.71 4.46
CA SER A 9 -1.08 1.69 3.39
C SER A 9 -0.93 3.11 3.91
N TRP A 10 -1.73 3.52 4.89
CA TRP A 10 -1.59 4.82 5.56
C TRP A 10 -0.26 4.97 6.30
N MET A 11 0.16 3.93 7.01
CA MET A 11 1.45 3.93 7.70
C MET A 11 2.62 4.03 6.71
N ILE A 12 2.57 3.29 5.60
CA ILE A 12 3.57 3.37 4.54
C ILE A 12 3.60 4.77 3.92
N ALA A 13 2.43 5.34 3.59
CA ALA A 13 2.33 6.67 3.03
C ALA A 13 2.90 7.75 3.97
N ALA A 14 2.49 7.74 5.24
CA ALA A 14 2.96 8.67 6.25
C ALA A 14 4.46 8.54 6.50
N ALA A 15 4.99 7.32 6.62
CA ALA A 15 6.41 7.08 6.78
C ALA A 15 7.21 7.56 5.55
N ALA A 16 6.74 7.22 4.34
CA ALA A 16 7.37 7.62 3.09
C ALA A 16 7.46 9.15 2.93
N VAL A 17 6.39 9.87 3.28
CA VAL A 17 6.38 11.33 3.36
C VAL A 17 7.37 11.84 4.40
N GLY A 18 7.38 11.27 5.61
CA GLY A 18 8.33 11.62 6.67
C GLY A 18 9.80 11.45 6.28
N TYR A 19 10.10 10.42 5.48
CA TYR A 19 11.43 10.19 4.89
C TYR A 19 11.72 11.02 3.64
N ARG A 20 10.85 11.96 3.26
CA ARG A 20 10.94 12.78 2.03
C ARG A 20 11.03 11.95 0.75
N ARG A 21 10.40 10.77 0.76
CA ARG A 21 10.31 9.85 -0.38
C ARG A 21 8.88 9.32 -0.52
N PRO A 22 7.88 10.20 -0.73
CA PRO A 22 6.50 9.75 -0.90
C PRO A 22 6.39 8.82 -2.12
N ILE A 23 5.74 7.67 -1.91
CA ILE A 23 5.62 6.61 -2.92
C ILE A 23 4.17 6.32 -3.30
N ILE A 24 3.23 6.49 -2.36
CA ILE A 24 1.82 6.20 -2.55
C ILE A 24 0.96 7.31 -1.94
N SER A 25 -0.09 7.68 -2.62
CA SER A 25 -1.24 8.43 -2.12
C SER A 25 -2.33 7.42 -1.80
N TYR A 26 -2.85 7.43 -0.58
CA TYR A 26 -4.02 6.60 -0.32
C TYR A 26 -5.26 7.34 -0.84
N GLY A 27 -5.81 6.89 -1.98
CA GLY A 27 -6.86 7.53 -2.78
C GLY A 27 -8.24 7.77 -2.12
N GLY A 28 -8.32 7.87 -0.80
CA GLY A 28 -9.49 8.41 -0.09
C GLY A 28 -9.47 9.94 0.00
N ASN A 29 -8.30 10.55 0.13
CA ASN A 29 -8.12 11.99 0.25
C ASN A 29 -6.77 12.43 -0.34
N TRP A 30 -6.81 13.19 -1.43
CA TRP A 30 -5.61 13.70 -2.08
C TRP A 30 -5.90 15.08 -2.65
N ALA A 31 -4.98 16.02 -2.43
CA ALA A 31 -5.09 17.39 -2.90
C ALA A 31 -3.72 17.91 -3.32
N TYR A 32 -3.71 18.76 -4.34
CA TYR A 32 -2.51 19.44 -4.84
C TYR A 32 -2.88 20.84 -5.31
N THR A 33 -1.91 21.74 -5.29
CA THR A 33 -2.11 23.10 -5.79
C THR A 33 -1.97 23.13 -7.30
N LEU A 34 -2.69 24.04 -7.96
CA LEU A 34 -2.57 24.23 -9.40
C LEU A 34 -1.11 24.51 -9.86
N PRO A 35 -0.32 25.35 -9.15
CA PRO A 35 1.09 25.54 -9.49
C PRO A 35 1.91 24.25 -9.42
N ALA A 36 1.71 23.40 -8.40
CA ALA A 36 2.43 22.13 -8.28
C ALA A 36 2.08 21.16 -9.42
N PHE A 37 0.80 21.13 -9.82
CA PHE A 37 0.33 20.33 -10.95
C PHE A 37 0.92 20.78 -12.27
N GLN A 38 0.92 22.09 -12.53
CA GLN A 38 1.48 22.67 -13.75
C GLN A 38 3.01 22.49 -13.81
N ALA A 39 3.71 22.60 -12.68
CA ALA A 39 5.16 22.45 -12.61
C ALA A 39 5.66 21.06 -13.04
N VAL A 40 4.81 20.02 -12.94
CA VAL A 40 5.14 18.65 -13.38
C VAL A 40 4.53 18.28 -14.74
N GLY A 41 3.88 19.23 -15.42
CA GLY A 41 3.22 19.00 -16.71
C GLY A 41 1.91 18.21 -16.59
N GLY A 42 1.28 18.22 -15.41
CA GLY A 42 0.03 17.52 -15.15
C GLY A 42 0.09 16.01 -15.40
N PHE A 43 -0.99 15.45 -15.97
CA PHE A 43 -1.11 14.01 -16.20
C PHE A 43 -0.43 13.52 -17.50
N SER A 44 0.09 14.40 -18.35
CA SER A 44 0.58 14.03 -19.69
C SER A 44 1.66 12.94 -19.67
N ALA A 45 2.54 12.95 -18.65
CA ALA A 45 3.59 11.94 -18.53
C ALA A 45 3.09 10.56 -18.05
N ILE A 46 1.84 10.44 -17.56
CA ILE A 46 1.25 9.22 -17.00
C ILE A 46 -0.07 8.81 -17.64
N GLU A 47 -0.51 9.52 -18.69
CA GLU A 47 -1.76 9.29 -19.42
C GLU A 47 -1.92 7.86 -19.96
N THR A 48 -0.81 7.20 -20.29
CA THR A 48 -0.82 5.79 -20.74
C THR A 48 -1.08 4.78 -19.62
N SER A 49 -1.18 5.22 -18.36
CA SER A 49 -1.50 4.37 -17.22
C SER A 49 -3.02 4.33 -16.99
N LEU A 50 -3.58 3.13 -16.97
CA LEU A 50 -5.01 2.91 -16.70
C LEU A 50 -5.34 2.91 -15.19
N SER A 51 -4.36 3.16 -14.33
CA SER A 51 -4.46 3.07 -12.86
C SER A 51 -3.32 3.82 -12.16
N GLY A 52 -3.58 4.26 -10.92
CA GLY A 52 -2.59 4.89 -10.03
C GLY A 52 -2.15 6.27 -10.49
N ASP A 53 -3.06 7.01 -11.13
CA ASP A 53 -2.86 8.40 -11.52
C ASP A 53 -2.46 9.28 -10.34
N ASP A 54 -3.06 9.04 -9.18
CA ASP A 54 -2.74 9.68 -7.90
C ASP A 54 -1.29 9.39 -7.44
N ASP A 55 -0.92 8.11 -7.32
CA ASP A 55 0.41 7.68 -6.89
C ASP A 55 1.51 8.18 -7.84
N LEU A 56 1.24 8.10 -9.14
CA LEU A 56 2.20 8.47 -10.17
C LEU A 56 2.39 9.99 -10.23
N LEU A 57 1.31 10.77 -10.09
CA LEU A 57 1.41 12.23 -9.98
C LEU A 57 2.17 12.64 -8.72
N LEU A 58 1.90 11.99 -7.59
CA LEU A 58 2.64 12.21 -6.34
C LEU A 58 4.15 11.95 -6.52
N GLN A 59 4.50 10.85 -7.18
CA GLN A 59 5.91 10.53 -7.47
C GLN A 59 6.57 11.58 -8.39
N GLN A 60 5.82 12.17 -9.32
CA GLN A 60 6.32 13.27 -10.17
C GLN A 60 6.54 14.56 -9.37
N ILE A 61 5.55 14.97 -8.56
CA ILE A 61 5.65 16.13 -7.67
C ILE A 61 6.87 15.99 -6.74
N SER A 62 7.03 14.82 -6.14
CA SER A 62 8.19 14.53 -5.30
C SER A 62 9.51 14.58 -6.06
N ARG A 63 9.55 14.10 -7.31
CA ARG A 63 10.76 14.15 -8.15
C ARG A 63 11.14 15.57 -8.54
N ALA A 64 10.16 16.45 -8.71
CA ALA A 64 10.37 17.88 -8.93
C ALA A 64 10.84 18.62 -7.66
N GLY A 65 11.01 17.93 -6.53
CA GLY A 65 11.47 18.51 -5.27
C GLY A 65 10.39 19.34 -4.57
N LEU A 66 9.14 19.25 -5.00
CA LEU A 66 8.03 19.97 -4.39
C LEU A 66 7.65 19.35 -3.05
N PRO A 67 7.24 20.17 -2.06
CA PRO A 67 6.88 19.68 -0.74
C PRO A 67 5.62 18.82 -0.81
N VAL A 68 5.65 17.70 -0.08
CA VAL A 68 4.51 16.80 0.11
C VAL A 68 4.30 16.61 1.60
N GLN A 69 3.05 16.69 2.04
CA GLN A 69 2.67 16.46 3.43
C GLN A 69 1.58 15.40 3.51
N PHE A 70 1.61 14.63 4.60
CA PHE A 70 0.58 13.65 4.91
C PHE A 70 -0.42 14.26 5.89
N CYS A 71 -1.72 14.25 5.56
CA CYS A 71 -2.76 14.78 6.44
C CYS A 71 -3.08 13.79 7.56
N LEU A 72 -2.59 14.07 8.77
CA LEU A 72 -2.90 13.31 9.99
C LEU A 72 -4.20 13.76 10.67
N LEU A 73 -4.82 14.85 10.20
CA LEU A 73 -6.05 15.37 10.79
C LEU A 73 -7.23 14.45 10.45
N PRO A 74 -8.03 14.01 11.45
CA PRO A 74 -9.18 13.14 11.21
C PRO A 74 -10.21 13.70 10.22
N ASP A 75 -10.39 15.02 10.20
CA ASP A 75 -11.33 15.71 9.31
C ASP A 75 -10.95 15.58 7.83
N GLY A 76 -9.69 15.29 7.54
CA GLY A 76 -9.23 15.02 6.19
C GLY A 76 -9.56 13.61 5.70
N TRP A 77 -9.94 12.67 6.57
CA TRP A 77 -10.05 11.26 6.21
C TRP A 77 -11.40 10.89 5.58
N THR A 78 -11.33 10.29 4.40
CA THR A 78 -12.53 9.80 3.69
C THR A 78 -12.80 8.32 3.98
N ARG A 79 -14.07 7.99 4.23
CA ARG A 79 -14.52 6.60 4.34
C ARG A 79 -14.86 6.05 2.96
N MET A 80 -14.12 5.03 2.54
CA MET A 80 -14.41 4.31 1.31
C MET A 80 -15.41 3.17 1.57
N PRO A 81 -16.46 3.01 0.74
CA PRO A 81 -17.36 1.89 0.85
C PRO A 81 -16.64 0.58 0.54
N PHE A 82 -17.09 -0.50 1.17
CA PHE A 82 -16.60 -1.83 0.85
C PHE A 82 -17.12 -2.27 -0.53
N PRO A 83 -16.32 -3.02 -1.31
CA PRO A 83 -16.78 -3.55 -2.59
C PRO A 83 -17.98 -4.49 -2.38
N GLY A 84 -19.05 -4.30 -3.15
CA GLY A 84 -20.30 -5.06 -3.00
C GLY A 84 -20.23 -6.55 -3.40
N SER A 85 -19.10 -7.03 -3.95
CA SER A 85 -18.88 -8.45 -4.22
C SER A 85 -17.40 -8.81 -4.28
N PHE A 86 -17.09 -10.10 -4.10
CA PHE A 86 -15.72 -10.62 -4.21
C PHE A 86 -15.13 -10.42 -5.62
N ARG A 87 -15.94 -10.57 -6.68
CA ARG A 87 -15.51 -10.29 -8.06
C ARG A 87 -15.14 -8.82 -8.25
N HIS A 88 -15.92 -7.90 -7.65
CA HIS A 88 -15.62 -6.47 -7.69
C HIS A 88 -14.31 -6.16 -6.94
N PHE A 89 -14.14 -6.74 -5.75
CA PHE A 89 -12.90 -6.63 -4.97
C PHE A 89 -11.69 -7.10 -5.78
N LEU A 90 -11.73 -8.28 -6.39
CA LEU A 90 -10.62 -8.80 -7.20
C LEU A 90 -10.29 -7.89 -8.39
N ARG A 91 -11.30 -7.37 -9.10
CA ARG A 91 -11.09 -6.43 -10.21
C ARG A 91 -10.41 -5.14 -9.73
N GLN A 92 -10.91 -4.55 -8.65
CA GLN A 92 -10.34 -3.34 -8.05
C GLN A 92 -8.87 -3.56 -7.62
N ARG A 93 -8.56 -4.70 -6.99
CA ARG A 93 -7.21 -5.01 -6.53
C ARG A 93 -6.24 -5.32 -7.65
N ARG A 94 -6.67 -6.06 -8.67
CA ARG A 94 -5.85 -6.28 -9.86
C ARG A 94 -5.48 -4.97 -10.55
N ARG A 95 -6.43 -4.03 -10.63
CA ARG A 95 -6.18 -2.67 -11.14
C ARG A 95 -5.19 -1.91 -10.26
N HIS A 96 -5.35 -1.96 -8.94
CA HIS A 96 -4.42 -1.31 -8.01
C HIS A 96 -2.98 -1.84 -8.17
N PHE A 97 -2.77 -3.16 -8.16
CA PHE A 97 -1.43 -3.74 -8.37
C PHE A 97 -0.83 -3.40 -9.74
N SER A 98 -1.66 -3.23 -10.77
CA SER A 98 -1.17 -2.90 -12.10
C SER A 98 -0.52 -1.51 -12.19
N ALA A 99 -0.88 -0.57 -11.32
CA ALA A 99 -0.23 0.74 -11.23
C ALA A 99 1.25 0.61 -10.86
N GLY A 100 1.60 -0.41 -10.06
CA GLY A 100 2.96 -0.72 -9.65
C GLY A 100 3.93 -0.94 -10.82
N LYS A 101 3.44 -1.33 -12.01
CA LYS A 101 4.26 -1.45 -13.24
C LYS A 101 4.92 -0.13 -13.65
N ARG A 102 4.27 0.99 -13.32
CA ARG A 102 4.73 2.35 -13.69
C ARG A 102 5.49 3.04 -12.56
N TYR A 103 5.52 2.44 -11.36
CA TYR A 103 6.34 2.96 -10.27
C TYR A 103 7.83 2.93 -10.62
N ARG A 104 8.60 3.77 -9.93
CA ARG A 104 10.07 3.79 -10.02
C ARG A 104 10.65 2.40 -9.70
N ARG A 105 11.74 2.03 -10.39
CA ARG A 105 12.43 0.73 -10.18
C ARG A 105 12.84 0.49 -8.72
N SER A 106 13.28 1.52 -8.02
CA SER A 106 13.61 1.44 -6.59
C SER A 106 12.40 1.09 -5.71
N VAL A 107 11.23 1.64 -6.04
CA VAL A 107 9.97 1.35 -5.34
C VAL A 107 9.50 -0.06 -5.65
N GLN A 108 9.57 -0.48 -6.93
CA GLN A 108 9.28 -1.86 -7.34
C GLN A 108 10.18 -2.87 -6.61
N ALA A 109 11.48 -2.62 -6.55
CA ALA A 109 12.44 -3.47 -5.84
C ALA A 109 12.14 -3.52 -4.33
N GLY A 110 11.77 -2.38 -3.72
CA GLY A 110 11.36 -2.32 -2.32
C GLY A 110 10.13 -3.17 -2.03
N TYR A 111 9.07 -3.05 -2.84
CA TYR A 111 7.87 -3.89 -2.71
C TYR A 111 8.18 -5.37 -2.94
N LEU A 112 8.97 -5.71 -3.96
CA LEU A 112 9.38 -7.09 -4.21
C LEU A 112 10.12 -7.67 -3.02
N GLY A 113 11.14 -6.96 -2.50
CA GLY A 113 11.89 -7.38 -1.32
C GLY A 113 10.99 -7.56 -0.09
N PHE A 114 10.10 -6.62 0.18
CA PHE A 114 9.15 -6.69 1.30
C PHE A 114 8.22 -7.91 1.20
N HIS A 115 7.63 -8.16 0.02
CA HIS A 115 6.71 -9.28 -0.16
C HIS A 115 7.43 -10.63 -0.21
N SER A 116 8.62 -10.70 -0.82
CA SER A 116 9.47 -11.89 -0.82
C SER A 116 9.94 -12.23 0.60
N ALA A 117 10.37 -11.25 1.40
CA ALA A 117 10.75 -11.48 2.79
C ALA A 117 9.56 -11.98 3.63
N ASN A 118 8.37 -11.41 3.44
CA ASN A 118 7.16 -11.91 4.08
C ASN A 118 6.88 -13.38 3.72
N LEU A 119 6.97 -13.74 2.44
CA LEU A 119 6.76 -15.10 1.98
C LEU A 119 7.80 -16.07 2.57
N LEU A 120 9.08 -15.68 2.57
CA LEU A 120 10.16 -16.49 3.12
C LEU A 120 9.99 -16.73 4.63
N LEU A 121 9.56 -15.73 5.39
CA LEU A 121 9.30 -15.88 6.83
C LEU A 121 8.13 -16.83 7.12
N TRP A 122 7.10 -16.83 6.27
CA TRP A 122 6.01 -17.80 6.36
C TRP A 122 6.44 -19.21 5.93
N ALA A 123 7.25 -19.35 4.87
CA ALA A 123 7.79 -20.64 4.45
C ALA A 123 8.83 -21.21 5.42
N GLY A 124 9.51 -20.34 6.19
CA GLY A 124 10.53 -20.71 7.15
C GLY A 124 10.05 -21.67 8.23
N ILE A 125 8.75 -21.75 8.52
CA ILE A 125 8.18 -22.69 9.50
C ILE A 125 8.49 -24.17 9.16
N PHE A 126 8.72 -24.48 7.88
CA PHE A 126 9.09 -25.83 7.42
C PHE A 126 10.57 -26.15 7.65
N LEU A 127 11.40 -25.18 8.03
CA LEU A 127 12.83 -25.34 8.31
C LEU A 127 13.11 -25.71 9.79
N GLY A 128 12.07 -25.92 10.60
CA GLY A 128 12.18 -26.32 12.00
C GLY A 128 11.92 -25.18 13.00
N PRO A 129 12.31 -25.36 14.29
CA PRO A 129 11.93 -24.44 15.37
C PRO A 129 12.37 -22.98 15.18
N ALA A 130 13.53 -22.76 14.54
CA ALA A 130 14.02 -21.41 14.25
C ALA A 130 13.07 -20.62 13.34
N GLY A 131 12.42 -21.30 12.37
CA GLY A 131 11.43 -20.67 11.49
C GLY A 131 10.23 -20.12 12.24
N TRP A 132 9.74 -20.87 13.24
CA TRP A 132 8.67 -20.42 14.13
C TRP A 132 9.07 -19.20 14.95
N VAL A 133 10.32 -19.15 15.43
CA VAL A 133 10.85 -17.99 16.17
C VAL A 133 10.88 -16.74 15.29
N PHE A 134 11.43 -16.84 14.07
CA PHE A 134 11.48 -15.70 13.15
C PHE A 134 10.08 -15.22 12.72
N LEU A 135 9.16 -16.15 12.45
CA LEU A 135 7.77 -15.80 12.18
C LEU A 135 7.13 -15.11 13.38
N GLY A 136 7.37 -15.60 14.61
CA GLY A 136 6.89 -14.99 15.84
C GLY A 136 7.40 -13.56 16.03
N LEU A 137 8.70 -13.32 15.82
CA LEU A 137 9.30 -11.98 15.88
C LEU A 137 8.70 -11.04 14.84
N LYS A 138 8.50 -11.52 13.60
CA LYS A 138 7.84 -10.76 12.54
C LYS A 138 6.42 -10.38 12.94
N LEU A 139 5.62 -11.34 13.42
CA LEU A 139 4.24 -11.10 13.84
C LEU A 139 4.17 -10.14 15.03
N LEU A 140 5.12 -10.21 15.97
CA LEU A 140 5.23 -9.23 17.05
C LEU A 140 5.51 -7.82 16.50
N GLY A 141 6.45 -7.69 15.56
CA GLY A 141 6.75 -6.42 14.89
C GLY A 141 5.52 -5.82 14.20
N ASP A 142 4.82 -6.61 13.39
CA ASP A 142 3.60 -6.20 12.70
C ASP A 142 2.48 -5.81 13.67
N TRP A 143 2.35 -6.55 14.78
CA TRP A 143 1.39 -6.22 15.83
C TRP A 143 1.68 -4.86 16.48
N LEU A 144 2.94 -4.61 16.85
CA LEU A 144 3.36 -3.34 17.42
C LEU A 144 3.14 -2.18 16.43
N LEU A 145 3.46 -2.40 15.14
CA LEU A 145 3.25 -1.44 14.07
C LEU A 145 1.76 -1.10 13.93
N LEU A 146 0.90 -2.10 13.77
CA LEU A 146 -0.55 -1.89 13.64
C LEU A 146 -1.17 -1.26 14.89
N ARG A 147 -0.66 -1.59 16.09
CA ARG A 147 -1.12 -0.95 17.34
C ARG A 147 -0.76 0.54 17.37
N ARG A 148 0.42 0.91 16.86
CA ARG A 148 0.81 2.33 16.70
C ARG A 148 -0.04 3.01 15.64
N GLY A 149 -0.24 2.38 14.48
CA GLY A 149 -1.12 2.89 13.44
C GLY A 149 -2.54 3.14 13.95
N LYS A 150 -3.08 2.20 14.74
CA LYS A 150 -4.39 2.32 15.40
C LYS A 150 -4.51 3.61 16.21
N ALA A 151 -3.47 3.94 16.99
CA ALA A 151 -3.45 5.13 17.83
C ALA A 151 -3.32 6.42 17.01
N ILE A 152 -2.50 6.42 15.95
CA ILE A 152 -2.27 7.59 15.08
C ILE A 152 -3.51 7.88 14.23
N PHE A 153 -4.10 6.84 13.65
CA PHE A 153 -5.17 6.96 12.66
C PHE A 153 -6.57 6.75 13.25
N HIS A 154 -6.71 6.68 14.58
CA HIS A 154 -7.96 6.45 15.31
C HIS A 154 -8.84 5.31 14.75
N GLU A 155 -8.24 4.34 14.06
CA GLU A 155 -8.95 3.21 13.47
C GLU A 155 -9.26 2.16 14.55
N GLN A 156 -10.34 1.41 14.36
CA GLN A 156 -10.66 0.30 15.25
C GLN A 156 -10.67 -1.02 14.49
N PHE A 157 -9.99 -2.02 15.05
CA PHE A 157 -10.06 -3.38 14.58
C PHE A 157 -10.00 -4.36 15.77
N PRO A 158 -10.70 -5.49 15.68
CA PRO A 158 -10.61 -6.54 16.68
C PRO A 158 -9.25 -7.25 16.61
N ALA A 159 -8.55 -7.30 17.74
CA ALA A 159 -7.20 -7.90 17.87
C ALA A 159 -7.15 -9.36 17.40
N TYR A 160 -8.18 -10.16 17.71
CA TYR A 160 -8.24 -11.59 17.37
C TYR A 160 -8.20 -11.86 15.86
N ARG A 161 -8.49 -10.86 15.00
CA ARG A 161 -8.41 -11.00 13.54
C ARG A 161 -7.00 -10.82 12.99
N PHE A 162 -6.02 -10.42 13.81
CA PHE A 162 -4.65 -10.13 13.39
C PHE A 162 -3.90 -11.34 12.78
N PRO A 163 -3.93 -12.56 13.38
CA PRO A 163 -3.23 -13.71 12.80
C PRO A 163 -3.81 -14.09 11.44
N LEU A 164 -5.14 -14.17 11.34
CA LEU A 164 -5.84 -14.43 10.10
C LEU A 164 -5.54 -13.36 9.04
N PHE A 165 -5.50 -12.09 9.44
CA PHE A 165 -5.13 -11.00 8.53
C PHE A 165 -3.72 -11.19 7.96
N ASN A 166 -2.71 -11.49 8.78
CA ASN A 166 -1.34 -11.66 8.33
C ASN A 166 -1.20 -12.80 7.32
N PHE A 167 -1.84 -13.93 7.61
CA PHE A 167 -1.87 -15.06 6.71
C PHE A 167 -2.56 -14.70 5.38
N LEU A 168 -3.75 -14.12 5.44
CA LEU A 168 -4.47 -13.67 4.25
C LEU A 168 -3.71 -12.62 3.47
N PHE A 169 -2.98 -11.72 4.13
CA PHE A 169 -2.18 -10.67 3.48
C PHE A 169 -1.01 -11.28 2.70
N MET A 170 -0.36 -12.31 3.24
CA MET A 170 0.65 -13.08 2.50
C MET A 170 0.00 -13.75 1.27
N VAL A 171 -1.07 -14.54 1.45
CA VAL A 171 -1.74 -15.22 0.33
C VAL A 171 -2.20 -14.23 -0.74
N TYR A 172 -2.84 -13.14 -0.32
CA TYR A 172 -3.33 -12.07 -1.18
C TYR A 172 -2.21 -11.46 -2.03
N ASN A 173 -1.10 -11.04 -1.43
CA ASN A 173 0.00 -10.40 -2.17
C ASN A 173 0.72 -11.40 -3.10
N THR A 174 0.90 -12.64 -2.66
CA THR A 174 1.57 -13.68 -3.46
C THR A 174 0.73 -14.11 -4.66
N LEU A 175 -0.60 -14.22 -4.52
CA LEU A 175 -1.47 -14.68 -5.61
C LEU A 175 -1.94 -13.54 -6.50
N ILE A 176 -2.40 -12.42 -5.92
CA ILE A 176 -3.06 -11.34 -6.69
C ILE A 176 -2.04 -10.31 -7.18
N GLY A 177 -0.93 -10.10 -6.48
CA GLY A 177 0.14 -9.19 -6.89
C GLY A 177 0.67 -9.50 -8.30
N PRO A 178 1.11 -10.75 -8.59
CA PRO A 178 1.53 -11.16 -9.92
C PRO A 178 0.42 -11.06 -10.97
N LEU A 179 -0.84 -11.34 -10.60
CA LEU A 179 -1.99 -11.22 -11.52
C LEU A 179 -2.30 -9.77 -11.92
N GLY A 180 -1.90 -8.79 -11.10
CA GLY A 180 -1.89 -7.37 -11.49
C GLY A 180 -0.84 -7.05 -12.56
N HIS A 181 0.20 -7.88 -12.67
CA HIS A 181 1.27 -7.73 -13.65
C HIS A 181 0.95 -8.40 -15.00
N VAL A 182 -0.01 -9.32 -15.04
CA VAL A 182 -0.34 -10.13 -16.22
C VAL A 182 -1.75 -9.80 -16.75
N GLY A 183 -1.89 -9.69 -18.07
CA GLY A 183 -3.17 -9.51 -18.77
C GLY A 183 -3.68 -8.06 -18.90
N ARG A 184 -4.76 -7.88 -19.68
CA ARG A 184 -5.39 -6.57 -19.94
C ARG A 184 -6.24 -6.13 -18.74
N ILE A 185 -5.98 -4.92 -18.24
CA ILE A 185 -6.81 -4.28 -17.20
C ILE A 185 -8.01 -3.64 -17.88
N ARG A 186 -9.21 -3.85 -17.33
CA ARG A 186 -10.47 -3.26 -17.80
C ARG A 186 -11.13 -2.53 -16.63
N TRP A 187 -11.76 -1.40 -16.94
CA TRP A 187 -12.65 -0.71 -16.01
C TRP A 187 -13.96 -1.48 -15.83
#